data_AF-A0A1W1XZ20-F1
#
_entry.id   AF-A0A1W1XZ20-F1
#
_cell.length_a   1.000
_cell.length_b   1.000
_cell.length_c   1.000
_cell.angle_alpha   90.00
_cell.angle_beta   90.00
_cell.angle_gamma   90.00
#
_symmetry.space_group_name_H-M   'P 1'
#
loop_
_entity.id
_entity.type
_entity.pdbx_description
1 polymer ?
#
loop_
_entity_poly.entity_id
_entity_poly.type
_entity_poly.pdbx_seq_one_letter_code
_entity_poly.pdbx_strand_id
1 'polypeptide(L)'
;LPYLDNMNAYHKYEVTRDFSQLSDAIKNCKDKDLIELINADALRYGIDLNNLKTYGGEIVKAFNAIGGGTQWQLPLSVQYLKKLGFLKEIK
;
A
#
# COMPACT_ATOMS: atom_id res chain seq x y z
N LEU A 1 -14.92 -6.78 -9.82
CA LEU A 1 -14.93 -5.35 -9.43
C LEU A 1 -16.34 -4.80 -9.67
N PRO A 2 -16.79 -3.78 -8.94
CA PRO A 2 -18.16 -3.26 -9.04
C PRO A 2 -18.47 -2.51 -10.34
N TYR A 3 -17.46 -2.14 -11.12
CA TYR A 3 -17.60 -1.36 -12.35
C TYR A 3 -16.82 -1.99 -13.50
N LEU A 4 -17.11 -1.55 -14.73
CA LEU A 4 -16.39 -1.94 -15.93
C LEU A 4 -14.93 -1.47 -15.86
N ASP A 5 -13.99 -2.36 -16.17
CA ASP A 5 -12.56 -2.06 -16.10
C ASP A 5 -12.17 -1.03 -17.18
N ASN A 6 -11.51 0.05 -16.75
CA ASN A 6 -10.84 0.99 -17.64
C ASN A 6 -9.35 0.67 -17.66
N MET A 7 -8.86 0.16 -18.79
CA MET A 7 -7.44 -0.21 -18.94
C MET A 7 -6.48 0.97 -18.68
N ASN A 8 -6.93 2.21 -18.93
CA ASN A 8 -6.12 3.41 -18.69
C ASN A 8 -6.01 3.79 -17.21
N ALA A 9 -6.82 3.19 -16.33
CA ALA A 9 -6.77 3.41 -14.88
C ALA A 9 -5.94 2.34 -14.16
N TYR A 10 -5.34 1.39 -14.89
CA TYR A 10 -4.57 0.32 -14.31
C TYR A 10 -3.14 0.76 -14.01
N HIS A 11 -2.69 0.49 -12.78
CA HIS A 11 -1.33 0.73 -12.35
C HIS A 11 -0.67 -0.59 -11.96
N LYS A 12 0.59 -0.77 -12.36
CA LYS A 12 1.42 -1.91 -11.95
C LYS A 12 2.56 -1.41 -11.08
N TYR A 13 2.87 -2.15 -10.04
CA TYR A 13 3.95 -1.82 -9.13
C TYR A 13 4.86 -3.02 -8.90
N GLU A 14 6.15 -2.77 -8.86
CA GLU A 14 7.18 -3.67 -8.36
C GLU A 14 7.45 -3.35 -6.89
N VAL A 15 7.46 -4.38 -6.04
CA VAL A 15 7.90 -4.27 -4.65
C VAL A 15 9.43 -4.30 -4.64
N THR A 16 10.04 -3.17 -4.30
CA THR A 16 11.50 -2.99 -4.40
C THR A 16 12.22 -3.25 -3.08
N ARG A 17 11.49 -3.32 -1.97
CA ARG A 17 12.03 -3.50 -0.62
C ARG A 17 11.06 -4.31 0.25
N ASP A 18 11.60 -5.01 1.24
CA ASP A 18 10.82 -5.77 2.20
C ASP A 18 10.05 -4.84 3.16
N PHE A 19 8.72 -5.01 3.28
CA PHE A 19 7.89 -4.16 4.12
C PHE A 19 8.19 -4.24 5.62
N SER A 20 8.90 -5.26 6.10
CA SER A 20 9.41 -5.30 7.48
C SER A 20 10.36 -4.15 7.81
N GLN A 21 11.00 -3.54 6.80
CA GLN A 21 11.89 -2.39 6.95
C GLN A 21 11.15 -1.05 7.04
N LEU A 22 9.82 -1.05 6.92
CA LEU A 22 9.04 0.18 6.72
C LEU A 22 9.07 1.09 7.95
N SER A 23 8.93 0.52 9.16
CA SER A 23 9.00 1.29 10.41
C SER A 23 10.34 2.01 10.55
N ASP A 24 11.45 1.35 10.19
CA ASP A 24 12.79 1.97 10.24
C ASP A 24 12.97 3.00 9.13
N ALA A 25 12.40 2.77 7.94
CA ALA A 25 12.45 3.74 6.85
C ALA A 25 11.68 5.03 7.19
N ILE A 26 10.56 4.94 7.90
CA ILE A 26 9.80 6.09 8.40
C ILE A 26 10.62 6.85 9.43
N LYS A 27 11.16 6.15 10.44
CA LYS A 27 11.98 6.77 11.51
C LYS A 27 13.21 7.53 10.97
N ASN A 28 13.83 6.99 9.92
CA ASN A 28 15.05 7.55 9.34
C ASN A 28 14.78 8.45 8.11
N CYS A 29 13.51 8.71 7.78
CA CYS A 29 13.18 9.56 6.64
C CYS A 29 13.59 11.00 6.91
N LYS A 30 14.27 11.63 5.95
CA LYS A 30 14.71 13.03 6.06
C LYS A 30 13.61 14.03 5.69
N ASP A 31 12.61 13.57 4.93
CA ASP A 31 11.47 14.38 4.49
C ASP A 31 10.47 14.53 5.64
N LYS A 32 10.59 15.64 6.38
CA LYS A 32 9.77 15.90 7.57
C LYS A 32 8.29 16.08 7.21
N ASP A 33 7.98 16.70 6.07
CA ASP A 33 6.61 16.94 5.63
C ASP A 33 5.91 15.62 5.32
N LEU A 34 6.62 14.69 4.66
CA LEU A 34 6.11 13.34 4.44
C LEU A 34 5.84 12.60 5.76
N ILE A 35 6.73 12.72 6.74
CA ILE A 35 6.56 12.08 8.05
C ILE A 35 5.39 12.68 8.82
N GLU A 36 5.18 14.00 8.76
CA GLU A 36 4.03 14.65 9.37
C GLU A 36 2.71 14.15 8.76
N LEU A 37 2.64 14.03 7.43
CA LEU A 37 1.48 13.46 6.74
C LEU A 37 1.21 12.00 7.13
N ILE A 38 2.25 11.17 7.17
CA ILE A 38 2.12 9.76 7.59
C ILE A 38 1.63 9.67 9.04
N ASN A 39 2.15 10.49 9.95
CA ASN A 39 1.72 10.49 11.35
C ASN A 39 0.27 10.99 11.51
N ALA A 40 -0.12 12.03 10.77
CA ALA A 40 -1.49 12.54 10.78
C ALA A 40 -2.49 11.49 10.28
N ASP A 41 -2.17 10.80 9.18
CA ASP A 41 -3.00 9.69 8.68
C ASP A 41 -3.01 8.50 9.64
N ALA A 42 -1.87 8.16 10.23
CA ALA A 42 -1.78 7.07 11.20
C ALA A 42 -2.68 7.34 12.41
N LEU A 43 -2.68 8.57 12.92
CA LEU A 43 -3.58 9.00 13.99
C LEU A 43 -5.05 8.94 13.55
N ARG A 44 -5.35 9.43 12.34
CA ARG A 44 -6.72 9.47 11.81
C ARG A 44 -7.32 8.07 11.61
N TYR A 45 -6.52 7.12 11.16
CA TYR A 45 -6.97 5.78 10.78
C TYR A 45 -6.60 4.70 11.81
N GLY A 46 -5.99 5.07 12.94
CA GLY A 46 -5.61 4.14 14.01
C GLY A 46 -4.51 3.15 13.61
N ILE A 47 -3.55 3.58 12.77
CA ILE A 47 -2.46 2.74 12.29
C ILE A 47 -1.30 2.80 13.30
N ASP A 48 -0.85 1.63 13.77
CA ASP A 48 0.37 1.52 14.58
C ASP A 48 1.61 1.46 13.68
N LEU A 49 2.34 2.58 13.59
CA LEU A 49 3.56 2.68 12.78
C LEU A 49 4.72 1.82 13.28
N ASN A 50 4.65 1.27 14.50
CA ASN A 50 5.63 0.32 15.02
C ASN A 50 5.29 -1.14 14.68
N ASN A 51 4.09 -1.40 14.14
CA ASN A 51 3.58 -2.73 13.87
C ASN A 51 2.89 -2.81 12.50
N LEU A 52 3.61 -2.36 11.47
CA LEU A 52 3.13 -2.34 10.09
C LEU A 52 3.14 -3.75 9.51
N LYS A 53 1.97 -4.22 9.08
CA LYS A 53 1.79 -5.57 8.52
C LYS A 53 1.04 -5.54 7.20
N THR A 54 1.37 -6.49 6.35
CA THR A 54 0.64 -6.79 5.12
C THR A 54 -0.19 -8.04 5.29
N TYR A 55 -1.37 -8.07 4.71
CA TYR A 55 -2.24 -9.24 4.75
C TYR A 55 -2.55 -9.70 3.33
N GLY A 56 -2.20 -10.95 3.05
CA GLY A 56 -2.55 -11.63 1.80
C GLY A 56 -3.83 -12.43 1.98
N GLY A 57 -4.66 -12.50 0.94
CA GLY A 57 -5.86 -13.33 0.93
C GLY A 57 -6.37 -13.60 -0.47
N GLU A 58 -7.26 -14.58 -0.61
CA GLU A 58 -7.92 -14.86 -1.87
C GLU A 58 -9.11 -13.91 -2.08
N ILE A 59 -9.28 -13.42 -3.30
CA ILE A 59 -10.44 -12.64 -3.72
C ILE A 59 -11.58 -13.60 -4.01
N VAL A 60 -12.61 -13.55 -3.16
CA VAL A 60 -13.82 -14.35 -3.31
C VAL A 60 -14.73 -13.83 -4.44
N LYS A 61 -15.73 -14.65 -4.81
CA LYS A 61 -16.79 -14.25 -5.74
C LYS A 61 -17.61 -13.10 -5.18
N ALA A 62 -17.66 -11.99 -5.92
CA ALA A 62 -18.46 -10.80 -5.60
C ALA A 62 -18.69 -9.96 -6.87
N PHE A 63 -19.69 -9.08 -6.86
CA PHE A 63 -19.98 -8.16 -7.97
C PHE A 63 -20.15 -8.86 -9.34
N ASN A 64 -20.82 -10.01 -9.38
CA ASN A 64 -20.97 -10.87 -10.58
C ASN A 64 -19.64 -11.32 -11.22
N ALA A 65 -18.52 -11.23 -10.49
CA ALA A 65 -17.21 -11.70 -10.91
C ALA A 65 -16.81 -12.99 -10.18
N ILE A 66 -16.03 -13.84 -10.84
CA ILE A 66 -15.65 -15.18 -10.35
C ILE A 66 -14.56 -15.18 -9.26
N GLY A 67 -13.89 -14.04 -9.02
CA GLY A 67 -12.79 -13.95 -8.07
C GLY A 67 -11.55 -14.73 -8.54
N GLY A 68 -10.78 -15.28 -7.59
CA GLY A 68 -9.64 -16.19 -7.83
C GLY A 68 -8.26 -15.54 -7.87
N GLY A 69 -8.17 -14.22 -7.74
CA GLY A 69 -6.89 -13.52 -7.57
C GLY A 69 -6.43 -13.52 -6.11
N THR A 70 -5.13 -13.33 -5.88
CA THR A 70 -4.60 -12.99 -4.56
C THR A 70 -4.63 -11.48 -4.38
N GLN A 71 -5.28 -10.99 -3.32
CA GLN A 71 -5.21 -9.61 -2.89
C GLN A 71 -4.21 -9.43 -1.77
N TRP A 72 -3.58 -8.25 -1.76
CA TRP A 72 -2.68 -7.81 -0.71
C TRP A 72 -3.19 -6.50 -0.13
N GLN A 73 -3.49 -6.50 1.16
CA GLN A 73 -3.64 -5.27 1.92
C GLN A 73 -2.26 -4.77 2.30
N LEU A 74 -1.90 -3.60 1.77
CA LEU A 74 -0.63 -2.94 2.04
C LEU A 74 -0.67 -2.20 3.40
N PRO A 75 0.49 -2.00 4.05
CA PRO A 75 0.55 -1.45 5.41
C PRO A 75 0.35 0.07 5.44
N LEU A 76 0.55 0.74 4.30
CA LEU A 76 0.35 2.18 4.09
C LEU A 76 -0.20 2.41 2.68
N SER A 77 -0.58 3.66 2.40
CA SER A 77 -1.01 4.06 1.05
C SER A 77 0.08 3.81 0.01
N VAL A 78 -0.33 3.48 -1.22
CA VAL A 78 0.59 3.30 -2.36
C VAL A 78 1.46 4.54 -2.57
N GLN A 79 0.91 5.73 -2.37
CA GLN A 79 1.66 6.99 -2.51
C GLN A 79 2.81 7.11 -1.51
N TYR A 80 2.58 6.74 -0.25
CA TYR A 80 3.64 6.74 0.77
C TYR A 80 4.70 5.69 0.48
N LEU A 81 4.28 4.48 0.10
CA LEU A 81 5.21 3.41 -0.24
C LEU A 81 6.08 3.74 -1.46
N LYS A 82 5.54 4.48 -2.45
CA LYS A 82 6.33 5.03 -3.55
C LYS A 82 7.36 6.05 -3.07
N LYS A 83 6.93 7.04 -2.28
CA LYS A 83 7.83 8.09 -1.75
C LYS A 83 8.93 7.54 -0.84
N LEU A 84 8.63 6.48 -0.09
CA LEU A 84 9.60 5.77 0.78
C LEU A 84 10.47 4.76 0.01
N GLY A 85 10.22 4.56 -1.29
CA GLY A 85 11.02 3.69 -2.16
C GLY A 85 10.76 2.19 -1.99
N PHE A 86 9.57 1.81 -1.52
CA PHE A 86 9.13 0.40 -1.39
C PHE A 86 8.32 -0.08 -2.59
N LEU A 87 7.68 0.85 -3.31
CA LEU A 87 6.99 0.55 -4.56
C LEU A 87 7.56 1.39 -5.69
N LYS A 88 7.81 0.73 -6.82
CA LYS A 88 8.16 1.38 -8.08
C LYS A 88 7.07 1.10 -9.10
N GLU A 89 6.54 2.15 -9.71
CA GLU A 89 5.53 1.99 -10.77
C GLU A 89 6.17 1.49 -12.06
N ILE A 90 5.53 0.53 -12.71
CA ILE A 90 5.97 -0.11 -13.97
C ILE A 90 4.82 -0.10 -15.00
N LYS A 91 5.16 -0.33 -16.27
CA LYS A 91 4.20 -0.37 -17.39
C LYS A 91 3.74 -1.81 -17.68
#